data_AF-A0A951CV73-F1
#
_entry.id   AF-A0A951CV73-F1
#
_cell.length_a   1.000
_cell.length_b   1.000
_cell.length_c   1.000
_cell.angle_alpha   90.00
_cell.angle_beta   90.00
_cell.angle_gamma   90.00
#
_symmetry.space_group_name_H-M   'P 1'
#
loop_
_entity.id
_entity.type
_entity.pdbx_description
1 polymer ?
#
loop_
_entity_poly.entity_id
_entity_poly.type
_entity_poly.pdbx_seq_one_letter_code
_entity_poly.pdbx_strand_id
1 'polypeptide(L)'
;MQEPQPTLAGFDFPIGVPASFGQKTGFSGFIEAIEHFGSGPWSRFYDVAERAEEIALHRPFYPYRPSSTRHQHLVDGHGVCEMSALMRQCEKVTRESLAACSLFWTLGPKQVGKAAISGWREVIRPARRAGALLWPFDGQLLSLSQAGKLVICETYPAEAYGQVDVSFRSGGGKKKQDYRREATSRLASRCASHAIKLSDQMRNTLSDGFGAKNNGDDAFDAAIGLFGMIEVVEGRREASPTTMNVPEWEGWILGRLG
;
A
#
# COMPACT_ATOMS: atom_id res chain seq x y z
N MET A 1 -16.00 10.44 -28.68
CA MET A 1 -15.05 10.31 -27.56
C MET A 1 -15.62 9.25 -26.65
N GLN A 2 -14.84 8.22 -26.32
CA GLN A 2 -15.29 7.18 -25.39
C GLN A 2 -15.49 7.84 -24.03
N GLU A 3 -16.63 7.61 -23.37
CA GLU A 3 -16.80 8.11 -22.00
C GLU A 3 -15.65 7.58 -21.14
N PRO A 4 -15.07 8.42 -20.26
CA PRO A 4 -13.98 8.00 -19.40
C PRO A 4 -14.45 6.80 -18.58
N GLN A 5 -13.81 5.65 -18.82
CA GLN A 5 -14.14 4.43 -18.09
C GLN A 5 -13.67 4.57 -16.64
N PRO A 6 -14.52 4.19 -15.66
CA PRO A 6 -14.11 4.20 -14.27
C PRO A 6 -12.87 3.31 -14.10
N THR A 7 -11.81 3.89 -13.54
CA THR A 7 -10.51 3.24 -13.42
C THR A 7 -10.12 3.17 -11.96
N LEU A 8 -9.84 1.96 -11.47
CA LEU A 8 -9.25 1.73 -10.16
C LEU A 8 -7.77 1.38 -10.32
N ALA A 9 -6.88 2.12 -9.68
CA ALA A 9 -5.45 1.88 -9.69
C ALA A 9 -4.93 1.58 -8.27
N GLY A 10 -4.32 0.40 -8.12
CA GLY A 10 -3.71 -0.04 -6.87
C GLY A 10 -2.22 0.27 -6.84
N PHE A 11 -1.72 0.73 -5.70
CA PHE A 11 -0.29 0.97 -5.48
C PHE A 11 0.21 0.28 -4.21
N ASP A 12 1.42 -0.29 -4.30
CA ASP A 12 2.11 -0.96 -3.18
C ASP A 12 2.92 0.05 -2.33
N PHE A 13 2.21 0.99 -1.73
CA PHE A 13 2.73 1.83 -0.66
C PHE A 13 1.59 2.29 0.26
N PRO A 14 1.89 2.56 1.55
CA PRO A 14 0.90 3.07 2.49
C PRO A 14 0.20 4.34 2.00
N ILE A 15 -1.13 4.40 2.08
CA ILE A 15 -1.93 5.61 1.84
C ILE A 15 -2.71 5.91 3.11
N GLY A 16 -2.27 6.96 3.82
CA GLY A 16 -2.76 7.32 5.16
C GLY A 16 -1.64 7.37 6.18
N VAL A 17 -1.96 7.86 7.38
CA VAL A 17 -1.06 7.93 8.53
C VAL A 17 -1.73 7.31 9.75
N PRO A 18 -0.97 6.80 10.74
CA PRO A 18 -1.55 6.39 12.02
C PRO A 18 -2.37 7.52 12.64
N ALA A 19 -3.56 7.20 13.16
CA ALA A 19 -4.47 8.21 13.71
C ALA A 19 -3.81 9.07 14.81
N SER A 20 -2.96 8.46 15.64
CA SER A 20 -2.24 9.16 16.73
C SER A 20 -1.30 10.26 16.22
N PHE A 21 -0.76 10.10 15.01
CA PHE A 21 0.06 11.11 14.35
C PHE A 21 -0.83 12.15 13.69
N GLY A 22 -1.83 11.70 12.91
CA GLY A 22 -2.76 12.56 12.19
C GLY A 22 -3.44 13.61 13.09
N GLN A 23 -3.94 13.17 14.24
CA GLN A 23 -4.60 14.03 15.22
C GLN A 23 -3.69 15.15 15.77
N LYS A 24 -2.37 14.94 15.83
CA LYS A 24 -1.40 15.96 16.28
C LYS A 24 -1.16 17.04 15.24
N THR A 25 -1.50 16.80 13.97
CA THR A 25 -1.26 17.75 12.87
C THR A 25 -2.22 18.95 12.88
N GLY A 26 -3.40 18.78 13.47
CA GLY A 26 -4.47 19.80 13.48
C GLY A 26 -5.30 19.87 12.19
N PHE A 27 -4.99 19.09 11.15
CA PHE A 27 -5.86 18.97 9.96
C PHE A 27 -7.09 18.11 10.26
N SER A 28 -8.09 18.15 9.38
CA SER A 28 -9.32 17.34 9.51
C SER A 28 -9.14 15.88 9.09
N GLY A 29 -8.14 15.57 8.27
CA GLY A 29 -7.85 14.22 7.78
C GLY A 29 -6.66 14.18 6.82
N PHE A 30 -6.32 12.98 6.37
CA PHE A 30 -5.17 12.73 5.49
C PHE A 30 -5.28 13.47 4.15
N ILE A 31 -6.49 13.58 3.60
CA ILE A 31 -6.76 14.27 2.34
C ILE A 31 -6.40 15.76 2.40
N GLU A 32 -6.71 16.42 3.51
CA GLU A 32 -6.28 17.81 3.71
C GLU A 32 -4.78 17.87 3.95
N ALA A 33 -4.26 17.03 4.85
CA ALA A 33 -2.86 17.06 5.26
C ALA A 33 -1.88 16.87 4.09
N ILE A 34 -2.17 15.95 3.16
CA ILE A 34 -1.27 15.63 2.04
C ILE A 34 -1.09 16.78 1.05
N GLU A 35 -2.01 17.74 0.97
CA GLU A 35 -1.82 18.93 0.13
C GLU A 35 -0.78 19.90 0.71
N HIS A 36 -0.69 19.94 2.05
CA HIS A 36 0.20 20.80 2.81
C HIS A 36 1.59 20.21 3.04
N PHE A 37 1.71 18.88 3.13
CA PHE A 37 3.00 18.21 3.29
C PHE A 37 4.02 18.62 2.21
N GLY A 38 5.25 18.92 2.65
CA GLY A 38 6.31 19.44 1.79
C GLY A 38 6.22 20.94 1.49
N SER A 39 5.36 21.69 2.17
CA SER A 39 5.24 23.15 2.01
C SER A 39 5.03 23.88 3.33
N GLY A 40 5.37 25.18 3.38
CA GLY A 40 5.16 26.01 4.57
C GLY A 40 5.79 25.41 5.84
N PRO A 41 5.06 25.38 6.98
CA PRO A 41 5.51 24.71 8.21
C PRO A 41 5.83 23.22 8.04
N TRP A 42 5.26 22.58 7.02
CA TRP A 42 5.43 21.15 6.69
C TRP A 42 6.49 20.91 5.60
N SER A 43 7.33 21.90 5.28
CA SER A 43 8.36 21.80 4.22
C SER A 43 9.31 20.61 4.41
N ARG A 44 9.56 20.23 5.66
CA ARG A 44 10.46 19.14 6.04
C ARG A 44 9.77 17.79 6.22
N PHE A 45 8.48 17.70 5.92
CA PHE A 45 7.71 16.48 6.16
C PHE A 45 8.30 15.25 5.45
N TYR A 46 8.84 15.44 4.25
CA TYR A 46 9.44 14.36 3.47
C TYR A 46 10.94 14.15 3.76
N ASP A 47 11.54 14.98 4.61
CA ASP A 47 12.94 14.81 5.01
C ASP A 47 13.04 13.67 6.02
N VAL A 48 13.86 12.67 5.73
CA VAL A 48 14.14 11.61 6.70
C VAL A 48 15.15 12.13 7.72
N ALA A 49 14.86 11.97 9.01
CA ALA A 49 15.74 12.29 10.12
C ALA A 49 16.99 11.41 10.12
N GLU A 50 18.16 12.03 10.33
CA GLU A 50 19.43 11.34 10.50
C GLU A 50 19.66 10.94 11.96
N ARG A 51 19.21 11.80 12.89
CA ARG A 51 19.39 11.64 14.33
C ARG A 51 18.04 11.55 15.04
N ALA A 52 18.00 10.87 16.18
CA ALA A 52 16.76 10.69 16.94
C ALA A 52 16.17 12.03 17.39
N GLU A 53 17.03 12.98 17.79
CA GLU A 53 16.67 14.34 18.20
C GLU A 53 15.97 15.18 17.10
N GLU A 54 16.08 14.77 15.83
CA GLU A 54 15.46 15.48 14.71
C GLU A 54 14.04 15.00 14.38
N ILE A 55 13.61 13.89 15.00
CA ILE A 55 12.26 13.35 14.82
C ILE A 55 11.28 14.34 15.44
N ALA A 56 10.34 14.79 14.63
CA ALA A 56 9.33 15.75 15.05
C ALA A 56 8.07 15.59 14.22
N LEU A 57 6.98 16.23 14.65
CA LEU A 57 5.71 16.28 13.90
C LEU A 57 5.89 16.69 12.43
N HIS A 58 6.74 17.70 12.18
CA HIS A 58 7.03 18.20 10.83
C HIS A 58 8.20 17.50 10.11
N ARG A 59 8.84 16.50 10.74
CA ARG A 59 9.92 15.67 10.17
C ARG A 59 9.83 14.24 10.73
N PRO A 60 8.81 13.46 10.32
CA PRO A 60 8.39 12.28 11.07
C PRO A 60 9.15 11.00 10.71
N PHE A 61 9.78 10.93 9.53
CA PHE A 61 10.43 9.71 9.03
C PHE A 61 11.83 9.54 9.59
N TYR A 62 12.20 8.32 9.97
CA TYR A 62 13.51 7.97 10.51
C TYR A 62 13.77 6.47 10.33
N PRO A 63 15.00 6.01 10.07
CA PRO A 63 16.24 6.77 9.93
C PRO A 63 16.72 6.91 8.47
N TYR A 64 17.46 7.99 8.19
CA TYR A 64 17.99 8.25 6.85
C TYR A 64 19.00 7.19 6.38
N ARG A 65 19.88 6.75 7.28
CA ARG A 65 20.95 5.77 7.01
C ARG A 65 21.18 4.83 8.19
N PRO A 66 21.70 3.61 7.95
CA PRO A 66 22.01 2.68 9.04
C PRO A 66 23.01 3.29 10.03
N SER A 67 22.70 3.22 11.32
CA SER A 67 23.60 3.57 12.42
C SER A 67 23.13 2.88 13.72
N SER A 68 23.32 3.47 14.89
CA SER A 68 22.73 3.01 16.17
C SER A 68 21.23 3.31 16.29
N THR A 69 20.48 3.13 15.20
CA THR A 69 19.05 3.49 15.07
C THR A 69 18.17 2.46 15.77
N ARG A 70 17.18 2.90 16.54
CA ARG A 70 16.26 2.02 17.30
C ARG A 70 14.82 2.44 17.09
N HIS A 71 13.90 1.46 17.10
CA HIS A 71 12.46 1.71 17.09
C HIS A 71 12.00 2.63 18.26
N GLN A 72 12.66 2.55 19.42
CA GLN A 72 12.38 3.43 20.55
C GLN A 72 12.55 4.92 20.20
N HIS A 73 13.48 5.27 19.29
CA HIS A 73 13.65 6.67 18.88
C HIS A 73 12.40 7.23 18.20
N LEU A 74 11.67 6.41 17.42
CA LEU A 74 10.38 6.82 16.85
C LEU A 74 9.33 7.02 17.95
N VAL A 75 9.26 6.11 18.92
CA VAL A 75 8.30 6.19 20.04
C VAL A 75 8.52 7.49 20.82
N ASP A 76 9.77 7.76 21.21
CA ASP A 76 10.16 8.94 21.96
C ASP A 76 9.97 10.22 21.14
N GLY A 77 10.46 10.25 19.89
CA GLY A 77 10.43 11.43 19.02
C GLY A 77 9.02 11.83 18.58
N HIS A 78 8.09 10.87 18.49
CA HIS A 78 6.67 11.16 18.24
C HIS A 78 5.88 11.42 19.52
N GLY A 79 6.47 11.21 20.70
CA GLY A 79 5.79 11.36 21.99
C GLY A 79 4.58 10.45 22.11
N VAL A 80 4.79 9.14 21.88
CA VAL A 80 3.77 8.10 22.08
C VAL A 80 4.29 7.04 23.06
N CYS A 81 3.40 6.25 23.67
CA CYS A 81 3.81 5.27 24.67
C CYS A 81 4.44 4.01 24.07
N GLU A 82 4.05 3.64 22.85
CA GLU A 82 4.49 2.40 22.20
C GLU A 82 4.43 2.49 20.67
N MET A 83 5.13 1.57 20.00
CA MET A 83 5.20 1.52 18.54
C MET A 83 3.83 1.28 17.89
N SER A 84 2.92 0.57 18.56
CA SER A 84 1.57 0.27 18.04
C SER A 84 0.77 1.55 17.72
N ALA A 85 1.07 2.66 18.41
CA ALA A 85 0.46 3.95 18.18
C ALA A 85 0.91 4.57 16.84
N LEU A 86 2.10 4.21 16.35
CA LEU A 86 2.65 4.63 15.05
C LEU A 86 2.35 3.62 13.93
N MET A 87 1.33 2.79 14.13
CA MET A 87 0.83 1.84 13.14
C MET A 87 -0.65 2.10 12.90
N ARG A 88 -1.04 2.01 11.64
CA ARG A 88 -2.46 2.00 11.26
C ARG A 88 -3.12 0.71 11.70
N GLN A 89 -4.43 0.71 11.86
CA GLN A 89 -5.19 -0.48 12.23
C GLN A 89 -4.93 -1.65 11.25
N CYS A 90 -4.87 -1.39 9.94
CA CYS A 90 -4.58 -2.43 8.95
C CYS A 90 -3.15 -2.98 9.01
N GLU A 91 -2.20 -2.31 9.68
CA GLU A 91 -0.80 -2.73 9.79
C GLU A 91 -0.53 -3.60 11.02
N LYS A 92 -1.44 -3.57 12.00
CA LYS A 92 -1.29 -4.31 13.26
C LYS A 92 -1.39 -5.81 13.02
N VAL A 93 -0.74 -6.58 13.90
CA VAL A 93 -0.76 -8.05 13.88
C VAL A 93 -2.19 -8.53 13.86
N THR A 94 -2.50 -9.45 12.94
CA THR A 94 -3.75 -10.20 12.92
C THR A 94 -3.44 -11.66 13.21
N ARG A 95 -4.45 -12.53 13.34
CA ARG A 95 -4.21 -13.99 13.49
C ARG A 95 -3.44 -14.58 12.31
N GLU A 96 -3.49 -13.92 11.16
CA GLU A 96 -3.04 -14.43 9.87
C GLU A 96 -1.80 -13.68 9.34
N SER A 97 -1.35 -12.61 9.99
CA SER A 97 -0.23 -11.79 9.51
C SER A 97 0.64 -11.20 10.62
N LEU A 98 1.95 -11.17 10.39
CA LEU A 98 2.92 -10.50 11.25
C LEU A 98 2.77 -8.97 11.15
N ALA A 99 3.16 -8.26 12.22
CA ALA A 99 3.13 -6.80 12.24
C ALA A 99 3.93 -6.21 11.08
N ALA A 100 3.35 -5.24 10.38
CA ALA A 100 4.08 -4.43 9.42
C ALA A 100 5.08 -3.52 10.15
N CYS A 101 6.00 -2.93 9.38
CA CYS A 101 6.86 -1.89 9.93
C CYS A 101 6.07 -0.58 10.00
N SER A 102 6.34 0.26 11.00
CA SER A 102 5.74 1.60 11.05
C SER A 102 6.08 2.36 9.77
N LEU A 103 5.10 3.08 9.24
CA LEU A 103 5.24 4.00 8.12
C LEU A 103 6.44 4.93 8.26
N PHE A 104 6.71 5.39 9.48
CA PHE A 104 7.78 6.33 9.76
C PHE A 104 9.17 5.68 9.76
N TRP A 105 9.27 4.36 9.67
CA TRP A 105 10.53 3.64 9.60
C TRP A 105 11.02 3.44 8.16
N THR A 106 12.26 3.86 7.86
CA THR A 106 12.79 3.95 6.48
C THR A 106 13.95 3.02 6.15
N LEU A 107 14.31 2.09 7.05
CA LEU A 107 15.40 1.13 6.82
C LEU A 107 15.01 -0.33 6.95
N GLY A 108 15.72 -1.17 6.20
CA GLY A 108 15.58 -2.62 6.22
C GLY A 108 14.58 -3.14 5.19
N PRO A 109 14.50 -4.46 5.05
CA PRO A 109 13.76 -5.12 3.96
C PRO A 109 12.24 -4.98 4.06
N LYS A 110 11.71 -4.58 5.22
CA LYS A 110 10.27 -4.40 5.47
C LYS A 110 9.87 -2.92 5.53
N GLN A 111 10.78 -2.00 5.22
CA GLN A 111 10.48 -0.57 5.28
C GLN A 111 9.48 -0.20 4.19
N VAL A 112 8.54 0.66 4.54
CA VAL A 112 7.55 1.21 3.60
C VAL A 112 7.62 2.73 3.53
N GLY A 113 8.34 3.39 4.45
CA GLY A 113 8.40 4.84 4.55
C GLY A 113 8.97 5.53 3.31
N LYS A 114 10.01 4.98 2.67
CA LYS A 114 10.57 5.56 1.43
C LYS A 114 9.60 5.46 0.24
N ALA A 115 8.85 4.36 0.18
CA ALA A 115 7.83 4.16 -0.83
C ALA A 115 6.66 5.12 -0.62
N ALA A 116 6.23 5.32 0.63
CA ALA A 116 5.21 6.32 0.97
C ALA A 116 5.65 7.75 0.62
N ILE A 117 6.88 8.16 0.98
CA ILE A 117 7.40 9.49 0.63
C ILE A 117 7.32 9.73 -0.88
N SER A 118 7.85 8.79 -1.66
CA SER A 118 7.90 8.92 -3.13
C SER A 118 6.49 8.84 -3.72
N GLY A 119 5.70 7.85 -3.32
CA GLY A 119 4.32 7.64 -3.76
C GLY A 119 3.43 8.85 -3.48
N TRP A 120 3.53 9.45 -2.30
CA TRP A 120 2.71 10.62 -1.96
C TRP A 120 3.10 11.85 -2.76
N ARG A 121 4.40 12.12 -2.86
CA ARG A 121 4.92 13.31 -3.52
C ARG A 121 4.75 13.26 -5.04
N GLU A 122 4.96 12.08 -5.63
CA GLU A 122 5.12 11.91 -7.08
C GLU A 122 3.88 11.28 -7.73
N VAL A 123 3.03 10.58 -6.96
CA VAL A 123 1.81 9.94 -7.48
C VAL A 123 0.56 10.56 -6.88
N ILE A 124 0.36 10.46 -5.57
CA ILE A 124 -0.91 10.81 -4.93
C ILE A 124 -1.22 12.29 -5.09
N ARG A 125 -0.32 13.18 -4.68
CA ARG A 125 -0.57 14.63 -4.70
C ARG A 125 -0.75 15.15 -6.14
N PRO A 126 0.07 14.79 -7.14
CA PRO A 126 -0.20 15.16 -8.53
C PRO A 126 -1.53 14.61 -9.05
N ALA A 127 -1.86 13.34 -8.77
CA ALA A 127 -3.11 12.72 -9.23
C ALA A 127 -4.35 13.39 -8.59
N ARG A 128 -4.29 13.70 -7.29
CA ARG A 128 -5.33 14.46 -6.58
C ARG A 128 -5.61 15.80 -7.23
N ARG A 129 -4.56 16.56 -7.54
CA ARG A 129 -4.67 17.86 -8.25
C ARG A 129 -5.24 17.73 -9.65
N ALA A 130 -5.02 16.59 -10.30
CA ALA A 130 -5.65 16.25 -11.58
C ALA A 130 -7.09 15.72 -11.43
N GLY A 131 -7.61 15.59 -10.21
CA GLY A 131 -9.00 15.21 -9.92
C GLY A 131 -9.22 13.74 -9.55
N ALA A 132 -8.16 12.98 -9.28
CA ALA A 132 -8.28 11.59 -8.80
C ALA A 132 -8.88 11.53 -7.38
N LEU A 133 -9.58 10.43 -7.10
CA LEU A 133 -10.14 10.11 -5.79
C LEU A 133 -9.27 9.05 -5.10
N LEU A 134 -9.22 9.05 -3.77
CA LEU A 134 -8.54 8.05 -2.96
C LEU A 134 -9.56 7.24 -2.16
N TRP A 135 -9.54 5.93 -2.36
CA TRP A 135 -10.25 5.02 -1.48
C TRP A 135 -9.39 4.68 -0.25
N PRO A 136 -9.95 4.59 0.97
CA PRO A 136 -11.36 4.80 1.34
C PRO A 136 -11.76 6.24 1.70
N PHE A 137 -10.84 7.20 1.61
CA PHE A 137 -11.03 8.57 2.10
C PHE A 137 -12.17 9.34 1.43
N ASP A 138 -12.32 9.20 0.11
CA ASP A 138 -13.36 9.90 -0.66
C ASP A 138 -14.68 9.09 -0.72
N GLY A 139 -14.76 7.93 -0.05
CA GLY A 139 -16.00 7.15 0.09
C GLY A 139 -15.86 5.66 -0.25
N GLN A 140 -17.01 5.00 -0.37
CA GLN A 140 -17.09 3.56 -0.68
C GLN A 140 -16.80 3.28 -2.16
N LEU A 141 -16.20 2.11 -2.47
CA LEU A 141 -15.84 1.74 -3.85
C LEU A 141 -17.00 1.83 -4.84
N LEU A 142 -18.21 1.41 -4.43
CA LEU A 142 -19.39 1.45 -5.30
C LEU A 142 -19.76 2.89 -5.70
N SER A 143 -19.69 3.84 -4.76
CA SER A 143 -19.96 5.25 -5.05
C SER A 143 -18.84 5.85 -5.91
N LEU A 144 -17.59 5.47 -5.63
CA LEU A 144 -16.42 5.95 -6.36
C LEU A 144 -16.38 5.43 -7.80
N SER A 145 -16.82 4.20 -8.06
CA SER A 145 -16.87 3.62 -9.41
C SER A 145 -17.88 4.33 -10.33
N GLN A 146 -18.87 5.00 -9.76
CA GLN A 146 -19.86 5.80 -10.49
C GLN A 146 -19.39 7.23 -10.78
N ALA A 147 -18.26 7.66 -10.21
CA ALA A 147 -17.80 9.04 -10.32
C ALA A 147 -17.14 9.38 -11.67
N GLY A 148 -16.85 8.39 -12.52
CA GLY A 148 -16.19 8.60 -13.82
C GLY A 148 -14.76 9.16 -13.69
N LYS A 149 -14.10 8.91 -12.56
CA LYS A 149 -12.77 9.41 -12.22
C LYS A 149 -11.78 8.26 -11.99
N LEU A 150 -10.49 8.59 -12.04
CA LEU A 150 -9.46 7.71 -11.49
C LEU A 150 -9.65 7.59 -9.99
N VAL A 151 -9.76 6.37 -9.50
CA VAL A 151 -9.74 6.02 -8.08
C VAL A 151 -8.42 5.34 -7.78
N ILE A 152 -7.71 5.81 -6.76
CA ILE A 152 -6.47 5.21 -6.30
C ILE A 152 -6.71 4.53 -4.96
N CYS A 153 -6.15 3.34 -4.78
CA CYS A 153 -6.19 2.59 -3.53
C CYS A 153 -4.82 2.02 -3.17
N GLU A 154 -4.64 1.73 -1.88
CA GLU A 154 -3.49 0.96 -1.41
C GLU A 154 -3.73 -0.54 -1.67
N THR A 155 -2.72 -1.21 -2.17
CA THR A 155 -2.69 -2.68 -2.34
C THR A 155 -1.45 -3.24 -1.68
N TYR A 156 -1.51 -4.47 -1.21
CA TYR A 156 -0.33 -5.14 -0.65
C TYR A 156 -0.21 -6.55 -1.26
N PRO A 157 0.75 -6.80 -2.16
CA PRO A 157 0.86 -8.08 -2.87
C PRO A 157 0.95 -9.29 -1.95
N ALA A 158 1.62 -9.18 -0.80
CA ALA A 158 1.71 -10.29 0.16
C ALA A 158 0.34 -10.66 0.77
N GLU A 159 -0.57 -9.70 0.93
CA GLU A 159 -1.96 -9.96 1.29
C GLU A 159 -2.70 -10.60 0.10
N ALA A 160 -2.48 -10.11 -1.11
CA ALA A 160 -3.12 -10.64 -2.33
C ALA A 160 -2.73 -12.09 -2.63
N TYR A 161 -1.53 -12.56 -2.26
CA TYR A 161 -1.09 -13.94 -2.49
C TYR A 161 -2.10 -14.97 -1.96
N GLY A 162 -2.55 -14.81 -0.71
CA GLY A 162 -3.55 -15.71 -0.11
C GLY A 162 -4.93 -15.58 -0.76
N GLN A 163 -5.27 -14.41 -1.29
CA GLN A 163 -6.56 -14.16 -1.95
C GLN A 163 -6.68 -14.84 -3.31
N VAL A 164 -5.54 -15.11 -3.97
CA VAL A 164 -5.49 -15.69 -5.32
C VAL A 164 -4.86 -17.08 -5.36
N ASP A 165 -4.77 -17.74 -4.20
CA ASP A 165 -4.20 -19.08 -4.02
C ASP A 165 -2.75 -19.23 -4.52
N VAL A 166 -1.98 -18.15 -4.41
CA VAL A 166 -0.56 -18.12 -4.73
C VAL A 166 0.24 -18.43 -3.48
N SER A 167 1.05 -19.47 -3.55
CA SER A 167 1.97 -19.86 -2.46
C SER A 167 3.29 -20.35 -3.03
N PHE A 168 4.36 -20.21 -2.23
CA PHE A 168 5.69 -20.68 -2.57
C PHE A 168 6.06 -21.88 -1.70
N ARG A 169 6.77 -22.86 -2.27
CA ARG A 169 7.30 -24.00 -1.50
C ARG A 169 8.35 -23.55 -0.48
N SER A 170 8.52 -24.35 0.57
CA SER A 170 9.58 -24.15 1.57
C SER A 170 10.96 -24.06 0.91
N GLY A 171 11.76 -23.05 1.31
CA GLY A 171 13.07 -22.77 0.72
C GLY A 171 13.05 -22.03 -0.63
N GLY A 172 11.86 -21.75 -1.17
CA GLY A 172 11.65 -20.98 -2.39
C GLY A 172 11.13 -19.56 -2.14
N GLY A 173 11.08 -18.76 -3.22
CA GLY A 173 10.50 -17.42 -3.15
C GLY A 173 10.52 -16.67 -4.48
N LYS A 174 9.78 -15.56 -4.53
CA LYS A 174 9.54 -14.73 -5.73
C LYS A 174 10.78 -14.26 -6.47
N LYS A 175 11.97 -14.29 -5.83
CA LYS A 175 13.24 -13.90 -6.44
C LYS A 175 13.72 -14.83 -7.55
N LYS A 176 13.26 -16.09 -7.60
CA LYS A 176 13.63 -17.01 -8.69
C LYS A 176 12.45 -17.19 -9.64
N GLN A 177 12.74 -17.13 -10.93
CA GLN A 177 11.76 -17.29 -12.00
C GLN A 177 10.98 -18.61 -11.91
N ASP A 178 11.66 -19.73 -11.64
CA ASP A 178 11.01 -21.04 -11.56
C ASP A 178 9.94 -21.10 -10.46
N TYR A 179 10.20 -20.46 -9.31
CA TYR A 179 9.20 -20.36 -8.24
C TYR A 179 8.03 -19.47 -8.64
N ARG A 180 8.27 -18.39 -9.40
CA ARG A 180 7.17 -17.56 -9.94
C ARG A 180 6.33 -18.34 -10.95
N ARG A 181 6.96 -19.08 -11.86
CA ARG A 181 6.29 -19.94 -12.85
C ARG A 181 5.43 -21.00 -12.18
N GLU A 182 5.96 -21.64 -11.14
CA GLU A 182 5.19 -22.61 -10.38
C GLU A 182 3.98 -21.96 -9.70
N ALA A 183 4.21 -20.83 -9.01
CA ALA A 183 3.17 -20.08 -8.31
C ALA A 183 2.05 -19.60 -9.25
N THR A 184 2.36 -19.27 -10.51
CA THR A 184 1.38 -18.80 -11.51
C THR A 184 0.71 -19.93 -12.30
N SER A 185 1.16 -21.18 -12.16
CA SER A 185 0.69 -22.31 -12.98
C SER A 185 -0.82 -22.54 -12.94
N ARG A 186 -1.48 -22.21 -11.81
CA ARG A 186 -2.94 -22.32 -11.63
C ARG A 186 -3.70 -21.02 -11.90
N LEU A 187 -3.01 -19.89 -12.06
CA LEU A 187 -3.67 -18.59 -12.21
C LEU A 187 -4.44 -18.50 -13.53
N ALA A 188 -3.94 -19.08 -14.62
CA ALA A 188 -4.64 -19.06 -15.90
C ALA A 188 -5.99 -19.81 -15.83
N SER A 189 -6.00 -21.01 -15.23
CA SER A 189 -7.24 -21.78 -15.03
C SER A 189 -8.20 -21.07 -14.06
N ARG A 190 -7.67 -20.45 -13.00
CA ARG A 190 -8.45 -19.65 -12.06
C ARG A 190 -9.09 -18.44 -12.73
N CYS A 191 -8.34 -17.74 -13.57
CA CYS A 191 -8.87 -16.62 -14.35
C CYS A 191 -10.03 -17.07 -15.23
N ALA A 192 -9.89 -18.22 -15.91
CA ALA A 192 -10.97 -18.78 -16.72
C ALA A 192 -12.22 -19.12 -15.87
N SER A 193 -12.06 -19.73 -14.69
CA SER A 193 -13.20 -20.03 -13.80
C SER A 193 -13.87 -18.78 -13.22
N HIS A 194 -13.14 -17.67 -13.11
CA HIS A 194 -13.65 -16.38 -12.65
C HIS A 194 -14.05 -15.44 -13.81
N ALA A 195 -14.15 -15.97 -15.03
CA ALA A 195 -14.46 -15.21 -16.26
C ALA A 195 -13.51 -14.03 -16.56
N ILE A 196 -12.29 -14.04 -16.00
CA ILE A 196 -11.24 -13.05 -16.24
C ILE A 196 -10.58 -13.37 -17.58
N LYS A 197 -10.71 -12.45 -18.54
CA LYS A 197 -10.11 -12.58 -19.87
C LYS A 197 -8.68 -12.07 -19.88
N LEU A 198 -7.73 -12.99 -19.91
CA LEU A 198 -6.31 -12.66 -20.10
C LEU A 198 -6.01 -12.36 -21.57
N SER A 199 -5.09 -11.43 -21.82
CA SER A 199 -4.45 -11.29 -23.14
C SER A 199 -3.46 -12.44 -23.38
N ASP A 200 -3.10 -12.69 -24.64
CA ASP A 200 -2.05 -13.67 -24.96
C ASP A 200 -0.71 -13.29 -24.33
N GLN A 201 -0.39 -12.00 -24.30
CA GLN A 201 0.80 -11.50 -23.63
C GLN A 201 0.80 -11.85 -22.14
N MET A 202 -0.31 -11.60 -21.43
CA MET A 202 -0.40 -11.92 -20.01
C MET A 202 -0.32 -13.42 -19.76
N ARG A 203 -0.96 -14.26 -20.60
CA ARG A 203 -0.82 -15.72 -20.53
C ARG A 203 0.65 -16.14 -20.63
N ASN A 204 1.35 -15.63 -21.63
CA ASN A 204 2.77 -15.93 -21.85
C ASN A 204 3.64 -15.46 -20.67
N THR A 205 3.37 -14.27 -20.13
CA THR A 205 4.08 -13.74 -18.96
C THR A 205 3.89 -14.62 -17.72
N LEU A 206 2.66 -15.08 -17.48
CA LEU A 206 2.36 -16.00 -16.37
C LEU A 206 3.10 -17.33 -16.55
N SER A 207 3.05 -17.93 -17.73
CA SER A 207 3.74 -19.19 -18.04
C SER A 207 5.26 -19.08 -17.99
N ASP A 208 5.82 -17.93 -18.37
CA ASP A 208 7.26 -17.70 -18.31
C ASP A 208 7.75 -17.47 -16.87
N GLY A 209 6.90 -16.90 -16.01
CA GLY A 209 7.28 -16.50 -14.65
C GLY A 209 7.95 -15.12 -14.60
N PHE A 210 7.50 -14.20 -15.47
CA PHE A 210 7.94 -12.79 -15.53
C PHE A 210 9.43 -12.59 -15.87
N GLY A 211 10.00 -13.50 -16.65
CA GLY A 211 11.39 -13.45 -17.11
C GLY A 211 12.44 -13.68 -16.03
N ALA A 212 13.71 -13.75 -16.44
CA ALA A 212 14.86 -13.93 -15.55
C ALA A 212 15.45 -12.62 -15.01
N LYS A 213 14.93 -11.47 -15.44
CA LYS A 213 15.48 -10.16 -15.09
C LYS A 213 15.31 -9.86 -13.59
N ASN A 214 16.19 -9.00 -13.07
CA ASN A 214 16.24 -8.61 -11.66
C ASN A 214 14.96 -7.93 -11.13
N ASN A 215 14.06 -7.47 -12.00
CA ASN A 215 12.79 -6.83 -11.66
C ASN A 215 11.56 -7.70 -11.95
N GLY A 216 11.76 -8.99 -12.25
CA GLY A 216 10.64 -9.89 -12.53
C GLY A 216 9.76 -10.17 -11.32
N ASP A 217 10.26 -9.95 -10.10
CA ASP A 217 9.50 -10.08 -8.86
C ASP A 217 8.56 -8.88 -8.65
N ASP A 218 8.99 -7.67 -8.98
CA ASP A 218 8.12 -6.49 -8.96
C ASP A 218 6.96 -6.63 -9.96
N ALA A 219 7.25 -7.10 -11.18
CA ALA A 219 6.22 -7.33 -12.20
C ALA A 219 5.24 -8.45 -11.79
N PHE A 220 5.75 -9.49 -11.13
CA PHE A 220 4.93 -10.55 -10.55
C PHE A 220 4.02 -9.99 -9.47
N ASP A 221 4.55 -9.21 -8.53
CA ASP A 221 3.78 -8.63 -7.42
C ASP A 221 2.68 -7.69 -7.91
N ALA A 222 2.98 -6.85 -8.91
CA ALA A 222 1.98 -5.99 -9.52
C ALA A 222 0.84 -6.79 -10.16
N ALA A 223 1.16 -7.90 -10.84
CA ALA A 223 0.13 -8.77 -11.43
C ALA A 223 -0.71 -9.47 -10.36
N ILE A 224 -0.10 -9.96 -9.28
CA ILE A 224 -0.86 -10.58 -8.18
C ILE A 224 -1.74 -9.55 -7.47
N GLY A 225 -1.21 -8.34 -7.21
CA GLY A 225 -2.00 -7.22 -6.69
C GLY A 225 -3.23 -6.94 -7.55
N LEU A 226 -3.07 -6.89 -8.88
CA LEU A 226 -4.19 -6.71 -9.82
C LEU A 226 -5.21 -7.84 -9.72
N PHE A 227 -4.79 -9.11 -9.66
CA PHE A 227 -5.73 -10.21 -9.48
C PHE A 227 -6.50 -10.12 -8.16
N GLY A 228 -5.84 -9.74 -7.06
CA GLY A 228 -6.50 -9.47 -5.79
C GLY A 228 -7.53 -8.34 -5.89
N MET A 229 -7.19 -7.24 -6.58
CA MET A 229 -8.13 -6.14 -6.84
C MET A 229 -9.36 -6.61 -7.62
N ILE A 230 -9.19 -7.46 -8.63
CA ILE A 230 -10.31 -8.02 -9.40
C ILE A 230 -11.26 -8.82 -8.50
N GLU A 231 -10.75 -9.61 -7.54
CA GLU A 231 -11.61 -10.32 -6.60
C GLU A 231 -12.48 -9.40 -5.76
N VAL A 232 -11.94 -8.24 -5.37
CA VAL A 232 -12.67 -7.23 -4.61
C VAL A 232 -13.72 -6.52 -5.47
N VAL A 233 -13.33 -6.05 -6.66
CA VAL A 233 -14.23 -5.32 -7.58
C VAL A 233 -15.39 -6.21 -8.04
N GLU A 234 -15.14 -7.50 -8.23
CA GLU A 234 -16.16 -8.47 -8.62
C GLU A 234 -17.01 -8.99 -7.44
N GLY A 235 -16.79 -8.47 -6.23
CA GLY A 235 -17.57 -8.82 -5.03
C GLY A 235 -17.31 -10.23 -4.49
N ARG A 236 -16.24 -10.90 -4.95
CA ARG A 236 -15.81 -12.21 -4.40
C ARG A 236 -15.04 -12.05 -3.09
N ARG A 237 -14.60 -10.83 -2.80
CA ARG A 237 -13.95 -10.46 -1.54
C ARG A 237 -14.39 -9.07 -1.11
N GLU A 238 -14.60 -8.90 0.19
CA GLU A 238 -14.88 -7.58 0.77
C GLU A 238 -13.67 -6.64 0.65
N ALA A 239 -13.92 -5.35 0.43
CA ALA A 239 -12.86 -4.35 0.24
C ALA A 239 -12.13 -4.00 1.55
N SER A 240 -12.84 -4.05 2.67
CA SER A 240 -12.37 -3.71 4.02
C SER A 240 -13.23 -4.45 5.05
N PRO A 241 -12.87 -4.46 6.35
CA PRO A 241 -13.78 -4.89 7.40
C PRO A 241 -15.02 -3.98 7.44
N THR A 242 -16.07 -4.45 8.11
CA THR A 242 -17.30 -3.67 8.33
C THR A 242 -17.04 -2.35 9.07
N THR A 243 -16.06 -2.35 9.98
CA THR A 243 -15.70 -1.19 10.79
C THR A 243 -14.24 -0.83 10.60
N MET A 244 -13.98 0.35 10.06
CA MET A 244 -12.68 1.01 10.07
C MET A 244 -12.71 2.11 11.10
N ASN A 245 -11.74 2.11 12.02
CA ASN A 245 -11.62 3.20 12.99
C ASN A 245 -10.83 4.34 12.35
N VAL A 246 -11.36 5.55 12.42
CA VAL A 246 -10.68 6.77 11.95
C VAL A 246 -10.24 6.68 10.46
N PRO A 247 -11.14 6.28 9.53
CA PRO A 247 -10.79 6.09 8.12
C PRO A 247 -10.28 7.38 7.45
N GLU A 248 -10.63 8.55 7.98
CA GLU A 248 -10.17 9.85 7.52
C GLU A 248 -8.65 10.04 7.66
N TRP A 249 -7.99 9.28 8.54
CA TRP A 249 -6.54 9.33 8.76
C TRP A 249 -5.82 8.11 8.24
N GLU A 250 -6.31 6.92 8.58
CA GLU A 250 -5.53 5.70 8.39
C GLU A 250 -5.66 5.13 6.97
N GLY A 251 -6.82 5.29 6.32
CA GLY A 251 -7.09 4.57 5.09
C GLY A 251 -7.12 3.06 5.30
N TRP A 252 -6.94 2.28 4.24
CA TRP A 252 -6.98 0.82 4.33
C TRP A 252 -6.28 0.13 3.15
N ILE A 253 -5.78 -1.10 3.36
CA ILE A 253 -5.26 -1.98 2.31
C ILE A 253 -6.44 -2.69 1.64
N LEU A 254 -6.62 -2.51 0.34
CA LEU A 254 -7.74 -3.10 -0.41
C LEU A 254 -7.77 -4.63 -0.23
N GLY A 255 -8.93 -5.14 0.18
CA GLY A 255 -9.17 -6.56 0.38
C GLY A 255 -8.67 -7.10 1.72
N ARG A 256 -8.12 -6.30 2.63
CA ARG A 256 -7.67 -6.81 3.94
C ARG A 256 -8.83 -6.82 4.94
N LEU A 257 -9.07 -7.91 5.67
CA LEU A 257 -10.26 -8.09 6.52
C LEU A 257 -10.02 -8.00 8.04
N GLY A 258 -8.76 -7.81 8.48
CA GLY A 258 -8.39 -7.61 9.88
C GLY A 258 -7.84 -8.85 10.57
#